data_AF-A0A7W7SLI2-F1
#
_entry.id   AF-A0A7W7SLI2-F1
#
_cell.length_a   1.000
_cell.length_b   1.000
_cell.length_c   1.000
_cell.angle_alpha   90.00
_cell.angle_beta   90.00
_cell.angle_gamma   90.00
#
_symmetry.space_group_name_H-M   'P 1'
#
loop_
_entity.id
_entity.type
_entity.pdbx_description
1 polymer ?
#
loop_
_entity_poly.entity_id
_entity_poly.type
_entity_poly.pdbx_seq_one_letter_code
_entity_poly.pdbx_strand_id
1 'polypeptide(L)' 'MNRSICVRASSRVCSTNRTGSPSAPAIAEARVEYEISEVGRSLAPFFAHLTEWAATNLSKVEQARHDYDTRPAR' A
#
# COMPACT_ATOMS: atom_id res chain seq x y z
N MET A 1 -18.33 -37.39 -24.74
CA MET A 1 -18.74 -36.38 -23.72
C MET A 1 -17.53 -35.48 -23.47
N ASN A 2 -17.50 -34.15 -23.55
CA ASN A 2 -18.49 -33.13 -23.91
C ASN A 2 -17.69 -31.87 -24.35
N ARG A 3 -17.67 -31.63 -25.66
CA ARG A 3 -17.54 -30.38 -26.44
C ARG A 3 -16.93 -29.11 -25.80
N SER A 4 -15.70 -28.78 -26.22
CA SER A 4 -15.24 -27.38 -26.34
C SER A 4 -16.10 -26.63 -27.36
N ILE A 5 -16.82 -25.60 -26.93
CA ILE A 5 -17.36 -24.57 -27.82
C ILE A 5 -16.43 -23.37 -27.73
N CYS A 6 -15.69 -23.13 -28.81
CA CYS A 6 -15.37 -21.78 -29.26
C CYS A 6 -15.51 -21.81 -30.79
N VAL A 7 -16.53 -21.10 -31.27
CA VAL A 7 -16.93 -21.04 -32.67
C VAL A 7 -15.89 -20.24 -33.46
N ARG A 8 -15.55 -20.81 -34.61
CA ARG A 8 -14.60 -20.33 -35.61
C ARG A 8 -15.00 -18.96 -36.19
N ALA A 9 -14.07 -18.02 -36.24
CA ALA A 9 -14.09 -16.93 -37.22
C ALA A 9 -12.83 -17.02 -38.08
N SER A 10 -13.08 -17.16 -39.38
CA SER A 10 -12.11 -17.27 -40.45
C SER A 10 -11.35 -15.95 -40.63
N SER A 11 -10.01 -16.02 -40.69
CA SER A 11 -9.19 -15.55 -41.83
C SER A 11 -7.78 -15.17 -41.36
N ARG A 12 -6.81 -15.86 -41.96
CA ARG A 12 -5.44 -15.43 -42.30
C ARG A 12 -4.94 -14.19 -41.56
N VAL A 13 -4.00 -14.39 -40.65
CA VAL A 13 -2.66 -13.75 -40.63
C VAL A 13 -2.09 -13.96 -39.23
N CYS A 14 -1.13 -14.88 -39.13
CA CYS A 14 -0.08 -14.72 -38.14
C CYS A 14 0.69 -13.44 -38.54
N SER A 15 0.41 -12.32 -37.89
CA SER A 15 1.32 -11.17 -37.88
C SER A 15 1.79 -11.01 -36.45
N THR A 16 2.98 -11.52 -36.24
CA THR A 16 3.84 -11.24 -35.09
C THR A 16 4.05 -9.73 -34.97
N ASN A 17 3.74 -9.20 -33.79
CA ASN A 17 4.66 -8.56 -32.86
C ASN A 17 4.01 -7.31 -32.25
N ARG A 18 3.29 -7.48 -31.13
CA ARG A 18 2.93 -6.34 -30.29
C ARG A 18 4.14 -6.05 -29.40
N THR A 19 4.98 -5.12 -29.83
CA THR A 19 6.03 -4.56 -29.01
C THR A 19 5.39 -3.91 -27.79
N GLY A 20 5.46 -4.59 -26.64
CA GLY A 20 5.13 -3.99 -25.35
C GLY A 20 6.19 -2.94 -25.01
N SER A 21 5.76 -1.73 -24.71
CA SER A 21 6.60 -0.67 -24.17
C SER A 21 7.35 -1.17 -22.92
N PRO A 22 8.63 -0.82 -22.68
CA PRO A 22 9.30 -1.19 -21.45
C PRO A 22 8.75 -0.31 -20.31
N SER A 23 7.62 -0.70 -19.74
CA SER A 23 7.09 -0.08 -18.53
C SER A 23 7.83 -0.64 -17.31
N ALA A 24 8.76 0.16 -16.80
CA ALA A 24 9.48 0.01 -15.54
C ALA A 24 10.46 -1.18 -15.44
N PRO A 25 11.65 -0.99 -14.82
CA PRO A 25 12.47 -2.12 -14.41
C PRO A 25 11.68 -3.01 -13.45
N ALA A 26 11.85 -4.33 -13.56
CA ALA A 26 11.28 -5.33 -12.67
C ALA A 26 11.93 -5.23 -11.27
N ILE A 27 11.63 -4.16 -10.53
CA ILE A 27 11.97 -4.00 -9.11
C ILE A 27 10.92 -4.65 -8.19
N ALA A 28 9.98 -5.41 -8.74
CA ALA A 28 8.87 -6.01 -7.98
C ALA A 28 9.22 -7.35 -7.28
N GLU A 29 10.40 -7.92 -7.55
CA GLU A 29 10.70 -9.31 -7.15
C GLU A 29 11.74 -9.46 -6.04
N ALA A 30 12.41 -8.38 -5.62
CA ALA A 30 13.27 -8.40 -4.44
C ALA A 30 12.42 -8.22 -3.18
N ARG A 31 11.66 -9.25 -2.77
CA ARG A 31 10.98 -9.24 -1.48
C ARG A 31 12.02 -9.38 -0.37
N VAL A 32 12.27 -8.31 0.35
CA VAL A 32 13.07 -8.35 1.57
C VAL A 32 12.15 -8.72 2.72
N GLU A 33 12.36 -9.90 3.28
CA GLU A 33 11.67 -10.33 4.51
C GLU A 33 12.34 -9.62 5.69
N TYR A 34 11.57 -8.85 6.44
CA TYR A 34 12.05 -8.15 7.62
C TYR A 34 11.51 -8.85 8.86
N GLU A 35 12.39 -9.49 9.63
CA GLU A 35 12.00 -9.99 10.94
C GLU A 35 11.97 -8.85 11.97
N ILE A 36 10.89 -8.80 12.75
CA ILE A 36 10.81 -7.90 13.90
C ILE A 36 11.80 -8.40 14.95
N SER A 37 12.81 -7.58 15.24
CA SER A 37 13.82 -7.85 16.28
C SER A 37 13.18 -8.05 17.66
N GLU A 38 13.90 -8.69 18.58
CA GLU A 38 13.44 -8.87 19.96
C GLU A 38 13.07 -7.53 20.63
N VAL A 39 13.81 -6.46 20.33
CA VAL A 39 13.49 -5.07 20.74
C VAL A 39 12.20 -4.55 20.08
N GLY A 40 11.98 -4.84 18.79
CA GLY A 40 10.74 -4.46 18.13
C GLY A 40 9.52 -5.16 18.73
N ARG A 41 9.67 -6.42 19.17
CA ARG A 41 8.61 -7.16 19.86
C ARG A 41 8.33 -6.60 21.25
N SER A 42 9.36 -6.17 22.00
CA SER A 42 9.15 -5.56 23.33
C SER A 42 8.49 -4.18 23.27
N LEU A 43 8.65 -3.45 22.16
CA LEU A 43 7.99 -2.16 21.92
C LEU A 43 6.57 -2.27 21.35
N ALA A 44 6.16 -3.44 20.86
CA ALA A 44 4.82 -3.66 20.30
C ALA A 44 3.67 -3.25 21.26
N PRO A 45 3.64 -3.68 22.53
CA PRO A 45 2.58 -3.26 23.46
C PRO A 45 2.60 -1.76 23.74
N PHE A 46 3.77 -1.11 23.71
CA PHE A 46 3.89 0.33 23.88
C PHE A 46 3.22 1.10 22.73
N PHE A 47 3.46 0.70 21.48
CA PHE A 47 2.77 1.29 20.33
C PHE A 47 1.27 1.01 20.31
N ALA A 48 0.84 -0.17 20.79
CA ALA A 48 -0.57 -0.46 20.96
C ALA A 48 -1.24 0.53 21.92
N HIS A 49 -0.62 0.77 23.10
CA HIS A 49 -1.12 1.74 24.07
C HIS A 49 -1.14 3.18 23.53
N LEU A 50 -0.10 3.60 22.80
CA LEU A 50 -0.07 4.92 22.16
C LEU A 50 -1.18 5.07 21.13
N THR A 51 -1.45 4.03 20.34
CA THR A 51 -2.50 4.06 19.31
C THR A 51 -3.88 4.17 19.94
N GLU A 52 -4.13 3.43 21.01
CA GLU A 52 -5.40 3.49 21.74
C GLU A 52 -5.63 4.86 22.41
N TRP A 53 -4.59 5.42 23.04
CA TRP A 53 -4.66 6.77 23.57
C TRP A 53 -4.88 7.80 22.46
N ALA A 54 -4.16 7.67 21.34
CA ALA A 54 -4.25 8.59 20.21
C ALA A 54 -5.65 8.59 19.59
N ALA A 55 -6.31 7.42 19.51
CA ALA A 55 -7.67 7.30 19.00
C ALA A 55 -8.68 8.20 19.74
N THR A 56 -8.43 8.51 21.01
CA THR A 56 -9.33 9.34 21.83
C THR A 56 -8.83 10.77 22.07
N ASN A 57 -7.52 11.03 21.93
CA ASN A 57 -6.92 12.31 22.31
C ASN A 57 -6.37 13.12 21.13
N LEU A 58 -6.20 12.53 19.94
CA LEU A 58 -5.70 13.26 18.76
C LEU A 58 -6.57 14.47 18.42
N SER A 59 -7.90 14.35 18.49
CA SER A 59 -8.79 15.47 18.20
C SER A 59 -8.60 16.65 19.16
N LYS A 60 -8.24 16.39 20.42
CA LYS A 60 -7.96 17.44 21.41
C LYS A 60 -6.62 18.12 21.15
N VAL A 61 -5.60 17.32 20.80
CA VAL A 61 -4.29 17.83 20.40
C VAL A 61 -4.42 18.71 19.15
N GLU A 62 -5.23 18.28 18.19
CA GLU A 62 -5.48 19.03 16.97
C GLU A 62 -6.19 20.37 17.23
N GLN A 63 -7.20 20.38 18.11
CA GLN A 63 -7.84 21.64 18.55
C GLN A 63 -6.85 22.57 19.26
N ALA A 64 -6.06 22.04 20.20
CA ALA A 64 -5.05 22.83 20.90
C ALA A 64 -3.98 23.40 19.95
N ARG A 65 -3.62 22.64 18.91
CA ARG A 65 -2.72 23.09 17.84
C ARG A 65 -3.34 24.24 17.06
N HIS A 66 -4.58 24.13 16.63
CA HIS A 66 -5.29 25.22 15.95
C HIS A 66 -5.43 26.47 16.81
N ASP A 67 -5.76 26.33 18.09
CA ASP A 67 -5.86 27.47 19.03
C ASP A 67 -4.51 28.18 19.21
N TYR A 68 -3.41 27.41 19.21
CA TYR A 68 -2.07 27.96 19.24
C TYR A 68 -1.70 28.65 17.94
N ASP A 69 -1.97 28.01 16.79
CA ASP A 69 -1.65 28.54 15.46
C ASP A 69 -2.47 29.81 15.13
N THR A 70 -3.71 29.90 15.64
CA THR A 70 -4.58 31.07 15.45
C THR A 70 -4.33 32.18 16.47
N ARG A 71 -3.55 31.91 17.53
CA ARG A 71 -3.09 32.98 18.41
C ARG A 71 -2.12 33.86 17.64
N PRO A 72 -2.37 35.19 17.56
CA PRO A 72 -1.39 36.08 16.98
C PRO A 72 -0.08 35.97 17.75
N ALA A 73 1.03 35.86 17.02
CA ALA A 73 2.36 35.90 17.61
C ALA A 73 2.48 37.17 18.46
N ARG A 74 2.78 36.99 19.74
CA ARG A 74 2.87 38.09 20.71
C ARG A 74 4.14 38.88 20.53
#